data_AF-A0A7S1XKD0-F1
#
_entry.id   AF-A0A7S1XKD0-F1
#
_cell.length_a   1.000
_cell.length_b   1.000
_cell.length_c   1.000
_cell.angle_alpha   90.00
_cell.angle_beta   90.00
_cell.angle_gamma   90.00
#
_symmetry.space_group_name_H-M   'P 1'
#
loop_
_entity.id
_entity.type
_entity.pdbx_description
1 polymer ?
#
loop_
_entity_poly.entity_id
_entity_poly.type
_entity_poly.pdbx_seq_one_letter_code
_entity_poly.pdbx_strand_id
1 'polypeptide(L)'
;MATSTGGSTGPVEPSKVLDFLRVVGGLKRTKRTGWVHRGVDDPESVADHSYRMAMCAFLADGDAYDRNRVMKLAVVHDLAESLVGDIAPHQKVSNEDKARMELEAMERITSSIGHEAIAAEILDLFTDYEEQRTPEAQLVKEIDKFEMIVQADE
;
A
#
# COMPACT_ATOMS: atom_id res chain seq x y z
N MET A 1 -31.59 21.66 -1.45
CA MET A 1 -31.00 21.42 -0.12
C MET A 1 -29.62 20.84 -0.34
N ALA A 2 -28.59 21.67 -0.27
CA ALA A 2 -27.21 21.22 -0.34
C ALA A 2 -26.76 20.94 1.09
N THR A 3 -26.66 19.67 1.47
CA THR A 3 -25.95 19.28 2.69
C THR A 3 -24.47 19.47 2.41
N SER A 4 -23.95 20.60 2.86
CA SER A 4 -22.52 20.84 3.05
C SER A 4 -21.96 19.73 3.96
N THR A 5 -21.36 18.70 3.36
CA THR A 5 -20.45 17.81 4.07
C THR A 5 -19.17 18.60 4.33
N GLY A 6 -19.16 19.37 5.41
CA GLY A 6 -17.92 19.97 5.90
C GLY A 6 -16.97 18.83 6.24
N GLY A 7 -15.90 18.68 5.46
CA GLY A 7 -14.83 17.73 5.76
C GLY A 7 -14.37 17.94 7.19
N SER A 8 -14.37 16.85 7.98
CA SER A 8 -13.94 16.90 9.37
C SER A 8 -12.50 17.40 9.44
N THR A 9 -12.28 18.51 10.16
CA THR A 9 -10.96 19.07 10.49
C THR A 9 -10.47 18.63 11.87
N GLY A 10 -11.25 17.78 12.56
CA GLY A 10 -10.91 17.21 13.85
C GLY A 10 -10.10 15.92 13.72
N PRO A 11 -9.50 15.43 14.83
CA PRO A 11 -8.79 14.15 14.84
C PRO A 11 -9.70 13.00 14.40
N VAL A 12 -9.12 11.96 13.81
CA VAL A 12 -9.85 10.73 13.45
C VAL A 12 -10.43 10.09 14.71
N GLU A 13 -11.72 9.75 14.68
CA GLU A 13 -12.39 9.08 15.79
C GLU A 13 -11.67 7.75 16.16
N PRO A 14 -11.37 7.49 17.44
CA PRO A 14 -10.60 6.30 17.85
C PRO A 14 -11.18 4.96 17.37
N SER A 15 -12.51 4.84 17.27
CA SER A 15 -13.16 3.64 16.75
C SER A 15 -12.87 3.43 15.27
N LYS A 16 -12.85 4.50 14.47
CA LYS A 16 -12.49 4.47 13.05
C LYS A 16 -11.02 4.14 12.84
N VAL A 17 -10.15 4.70 13.69
CA VAL A 17 -8.72 4.32 13.72
C VAL A 17 -8.58 2.82 13.98
N LEU A 18 -9.29 2.27 14.96
CA LEU A 18 -9.23 0.84 15.27
C LEU A 18 -9.72 -0.03 14.11
N ASP A 19 -10.79 0.36 13.43
CA ASP A 19 -11.31 -0.37 12.27
C ASP A 19 -10.33 -0.34 11.10
N PHE A 20 -9.73 0.82 10.80
CA PHE A 20 -8.66 0.94 9.82
C PHE A 20 -7.46 0.05 10.17
N LEU A 21 -6.98 0.09 11.42
CA LEU A 21 -5.84 -0.70 11.89
C LEU A 21 -6.10 -2.21 11.85
N ARG A 22 -7.36 -2.66 12.02
CA ARG A 22 -7.73 -4.07 11.84
C ARG A 22 -7.57 -4.52 10.39
N VAL A 23 -7.91 -3.65 9.44
CA VAL A 23 -7.71 -3.92 8.01
C VAL A 23 -6.21 -3.94 7.69
N VAL A 24 -5.45 -2.92 8.08
CA VAL A 24 -3.98 -2.91 7.93
C VAL A 24 -3.34 -4.16 8.55
N GLY A 25 -3.84 -4.60 9.71
CA GLY A 25 -3.39 -5.83 10.38
C GLY A 25 -3.60 -7.12 9.59
N GLY A 26 -4.38 -7.09 8.49
CA GLY A 26 -4.48 -8.16 7.50
C GLY A 26 -3.15 -8.46 6.82
N LEU A 27 -2.36 -7.42 6.50
CA LEU A 27 -1.06 -7.57 5.81
C LEU A 27 -0.07 -8.44 6.55
N LYS A 28 -0.15 -8.50 7.89
CA LYS A 28 0.69 -9.37 8.74
C LYS A 28 0.41 -10.87 8.53
N ARG A 29 -0.74 -11.21 7.95
CA ARG A 29 -1.18 -12.59 7.67
C ARG A 29 -1.20 -12.91 6.19
N THR A 30 -1.17 -11.90 5.32
CA THR A 30 -0.99 -12.07 3.88
C THR A 30 0.49 -12.40 3.63
N LYS A 31 0.78 -13.65 3.28
CA LYS A 31 2.12 -14.09 2.87
C LYS A 31 2.37 -13.71 1.42
N ARG A 32 3.60 -13.30 1.09
CA ARG A 32 3.98 -12.96 -0.29
C ARG A 32 3.87 -14.19 -1.20
N THR A 33 2.91 -14.16 -2.12
CA THR A 33 2.45 -15.29 -2.94
C THR A 33 3.57 -15.84 -3.81
N GLY A 34 4.49 -14.98 -4.26
CA GLY A 34 5.69 -15.40 -5.01
C GLY A 34 6.53 -16.45 -4.27
N TRP A 35 6.80 -16.22 -2.98
CA TRP A 35 7.59 -17.14 -2.15
C TRP A 35 6.82 -18.40 -1.79
N VAL A 36 5.52 -18.26 -1.47
CA VAL A 36 4.63 -19.41 -1.23
C VAL A 36 4.64 -20.35 -2.44
N HIS A 37 4.53 -19.79 -3.66
CA HIS A 37 4.54 -20.57 -4.90
C HIS A 37 5.90 -21.27 -5.15
N ARG A 38 7.00 -20.68 -4.71
CA ARG A 38 8.34 -21.27 -4.78
C ARG A 38 8.62 -22.30 -3.68
N GLY A 39 7.70 -22.51 -2.74
CA GLY A 39 7.84 -23.47 -1.66
C GLY A 39 8.85 -23.04 -0.60
N VAL A 40 9.04 -21.72 -0.42
CA VAL A 40 9.86 -21.18 0.69
C VAL A 40 9.17 -21.51 2.01
N ASP A 41 9.94 -22.02 2.97
CA ASP A 41 9.46 -22.26 4.33
C ASP A 41 9.32 -20.94 5.10
N ASP A 42 8.18 -20.72 5.74
CA ASP A 42 7.80 -19.47 6.44
C ASP A 42 8.12 -18.17 5.66
N PRO A 43 7.49 -17.97 4.49
CA PRO A 43 7.75 -16.78 3.67
C PRO A 43 7.38 -15.50 4.41
N GLU A 44 7.99 -14.37 4.05
CA GLU A 44 7.63 -13.07 4.60
C GLU A 44 6.14 -12.72 4.39
N SER A 45 5.61 -11.84 5.23
CA SER A 45 4.31 -11.21 5.01
C SER A 45 4.43 -9.93 4.19
N VAL A 46 3.33 -9.47 3.59
CA VAL A 46 3.28 -8.17 2.88
C VAL A 46 3.65 -7.00 3.80
N ALA A 47 3.37 -7.14 5.11
CA ALA A 47 3.78 -6.16 6.10
C ALA A 47 5.31 -6.12 6.32
N ASP A 48 5.99 -7.27 6.22
CA ASP A 48 7.45 -7.35 6.36
C ASP A 48 8.13 -6.67 5.15
N HIS A 49 7.68 -7.00 3.95
CA HIS A 49 8.06 -6.37 2.68
C HIS A 49 7.90 -4.84 2.74
N SER A 50 6.68 -4.36 3.07
CA SER A 50 6.38 -2.92 3.17
C SER A 50 7.26 -2.21 4.21
N TYR A 51 7.58 -2.86 5.33
CA TYR A 51 8.48 -2.30 6.33
C TYR A 51 9.90 -2.11 5.79
N ARG A 52 10.47 -3.14 5.14
CA ARG A 52 11.84 -3.04 4.61
C ARG A 52 11.92 -2.06 3.44
N MET A 53 10.88 -1.98 2.60
CA MET A 53 10.77 -0.91 1.60
C MET A 53 10.76 0.49 2.21
N ALA A 54 10.02 0.71 3.31
CA ALA A 54 10.03 2.00 4.00
C ALA A 54 11.42 2.34 4.56
N MET A 55 12.19 1.34 5.00
CA MET A 55 13.59 1.52 5.39
C MET A 55 14.49 1.85 4.20
N CYS A 56 14.28 1.23 3.03
CA CYS A 56 14.98 1.61 1.79
C CYS A 56 14.64 3.06 1.39
N ALA A 57 13.37 3.44 1.45
CA ALA A 57 12.90 4.81 1.19
C ALA A 57 13.48 5.82 2.18
N PHE A 58 13.66 5.44 3.45
CA PHE A 58 14.31 6.28 4.46
C PHE A 58 15.77 6.59 4.11
N LEU A 59 16.46 5.62 3.49
CA LEU A 59 17.85 5.73 3.04
C LEU A 59 17.97 6.34 1.63
N ALA A 60 16.86 6.58 0.92
CA ALA A 60 16.88 7.24 -0.37
C ALA A 60 17.34 8.69 -0.18
N ASP A 61 18.58 8.96 -0.59
CA ASP A 61 19.21 10.25 -0.49
C ASP A 61 19.13 11.02 -1.82
N GLY A 62 19.12 12.34 -1.73
CA GLY A 62 19.11 13.24 -2.88
C GLY A 62 17.98 14.28 -2.88
N ASP A 63 18.26 15.44 -3.47
CA ASP A 63 17.34 16.57 -3.58
C ASP A 63 16.26 16.39 -4.68
N ALA A 64 16.28 15.25 -5.38
CA ALA A 64 15.40 14.98 -6.52
C ALA A 64 13.99 14.52 -6.12
N TYR A 65 13.77 14.14 -4.86
CA TYR A 65 12.55 13.50 -4.39
C TYR A 65 12.15 14.01 -2.99
N ASP A 66 10.84 14.14 -2.72
CA ASP A 66 10.36 14.28 -1.35
C ASP A 66 10.39 12.93 -0.63
N ARG A 67 11.42 12.74 0.22
CA ARG A 67 11.60 11.52 1.01
C ARG A 67 10.38 11.15 1.85
N ASN A 68 9.63 12.13 2.38
CA ASN A 68 8.43 11.83 3.15
C ASN A 68 7.34 11.23 2.26
N ARG A 69 7.20 11.71 1.01
CA ARG A 69 6.28 11.13 0.03
C ARG A 69 6.72 9.72 -0.37
N VAL A 70 8.02 9.49 -0.63
CA VAL A 70 8.55 8.15 -0.94
C VAL A 70 8.24 7.15 0.18
N MET A 71 8.45 7.54 1.44
CA MET A 71 8.10 6.68 2.59
C MET A 71 6.60 6.41 2.69
N LYS A 72 5.75 7.43 2.47
CA LYS A 72 4.28 7.29 2.48
C LYS A 72 3.80 6.35 1.38
N LEU A 73 4.35 6.47 0.17
CA LEU A 73 4.08 5.56 -0.95
C LEU A 73 4.45 4.12 -0.59
N ALA A 74 5.67 3.90 -0.07
CA ALA A 74 6.15 2.57 0.31
C ALA A 74 5.22 1.87 1.33
N VAL A 75 4.68 2.59 2.31
CA VAL A 75 3.76 1.99 3.30
C VAL A 75 2.32 1.82 2.82
N VAL A 76 1.90 2.52 1.76
CA VAL A 76 0.52 2.48 1.24
C VAL A 76 0.36 1.54 0.04
N HIS A 77 1.41 1.33 -0.75
CA HIS A 77 1.28 0.74 -2.10
C HIS A 77 0.55 -0.62 -2.13
N ASP A 78 0.89 -1.54 -1.23
CA ASP A 78 0.26 -2.88 -1.12
C ASP A 78 -0.89 -2.92 -0.10
N LEU A 79 -1.41 -1.78 0.36
CA LEU A 79 -2.46 -1.76 1.39
C LEU A 79 -3.75 -2.48 0.95
N ALA A 80 -4.06 -2.46 -0.34
CA ALA A 80 -5.20 -3.17 -0.93
C ALA A 80 -5.17 -4.68 -0.65
N GLU A 81 -3.98 -5.28 -0.58
CA GLU A 81 -3.75 -6.72 -0.39
C GLU A 81 -4.22 -7.20 0.99
N SER A 82 -4.46 -6.28 1.93
CA SER A 82 -5.11 -6.60 3.20
C SER A 82 -6.53 -7.15 3.04
N LEU A 83 -7.19 -6.84 1.92
CA LEU A 83 -8.53 -7.29 1.58
C LEU A 83 -8.56 -8.26 0.39
N VAL A 84 -7.72 -8.03 -0.64
CA VAL A 84 -7.74 -8.84 -1.87
C VAL A 84 -6.70 -9.97 -1.89
N GLY A 85 -5.76 -9.96 -0.95
CA GLY A 85 -4.59 -10.85 -0.95
C GLY A 85 -3.51 -10.39 -1.94
N ASP A 86 -2.32 -10.99 -1.84
CA ASP A 86 -1.23 -10.75 -2.80
C ASP A 86 -1.52 -11.52 -4.11
N ILE A 87 -1.94 -10.79 -5.15
CA ILE A 87 -2.32 -11.35 -6.45
C ILE A 87 -1.07 -11.46 -7.34
N ALA A 88 -0.51 -12.65 -7.43
CA ALA A 88 0.66 -12.94 -8.26
C ALA A 88 0.31 -13.28 -9.72
N PRO A 89 1.22 -13.04 -10.69
CA PRO A 89 0.98 -13.27 -12.12
C PRO A 89 0.51 -14.69 -12.49
N HIS A 90 0.90 -15.71 -11.71
CA HIS A 90 0.51 -17.11 -11.98
C HIS A 90 -0.97 -17.41 -11.67
N GLN A 91 -1.69 -16.52 -10.99
CA GLN A 91 -3.10 -16.70 -10.62
C GLN A 91 -4.08 -16.37 -11.75
N LYS A 92 -3.58 -15.98 -12.94
CA LYS A 92 -4.36 -15.74 -14.17
C LYS A 92 -5.48 -14.68 -14.03
N VAL A 93 -5.35 -13.78 -13.06
CA VAL A 93 -6.16 -12.56 -12.99
C VAL A 93 -5.62 -11.58 -14.03
N SER A 94 -6.50 -10.94 -14.79
CA SER A 94 -6.07 -9.92 -15.75
C SER A 94 -5.53 -8.68 -15.02
N ASN A 95 -4.64 -7.91 -15.65
CA ASN A 95 -4.16 -6.66 -15.04
C ASN A 95 -5.32 -5.68 -14.77
N GLU A 96 -6.33 -5.67 -15.64
CA GLU A 96 -7.53 -4.83 -15.50
C GLU A 96 -8.38 -5.26 -14.28
N ASP A 97 -8.58 -6.57 -14.11
CA ASP A 97 -9.31 -7.09 -12.95
C ASP A 97 -8.55 -6.88 -11.65
N LYS A 98 -7.22 -7.07 -11.65
CA LYS A 98 -6.36 -6.80 -10.50
C LYS A 98 -6.49 -5.32 -10.09
N ALA A 99 -6.26 -4.41 -11.03
CA ALA A 99 -6.34 -2.97 -10.77
C ALA A 99 -7.73 -2.57 -10.26
N ARG A 100 -8.80 -3.12 -10.84
CA ARG A 100 -10.18 -2.87 -10.40
C ARG A 100 -10.42 -3.37 -8.97
N MET A 101 -10.02 -4.61 -8.67
CA MET A 101 -10.18 -5.20 -7.34
C MET A 101 -9.41 -4.43 -6.27
N GLU A 102 -8.18 -4.01 -6.57
CA GLU A 102 -7.34 -3.24 -5.66
C GLU A 102 -7.90 -1.83 -5.44
N LEU A 103 -8.38 -1.16 -6.49
CA LEU A 103 -9.04 0.14 -6.37
C LEU A 103 -10.32 0.04 -5.52
N GLU A 104 -11.19 -0.94 -5.77
CA GLU A 104 -12.40 -1.19 -4.97
C GLU A 104 -12.04 -1.46 -3.50
N ALA A 105 -10.93 -2.17 -3.23
CA ALA A 105 -10.44 -2.39 -1.88
C ALA A 105 -9.96 -1.09 -1.22
N MET A 106 -9.20 -0.26 -1.93
CA MET A 106 -8.70 1.02 -1.42
C MET A 106 -9.83 2.03 -1.16
N GLU A 107 -10.87 2.07 -1.98
CA GLU A 107 -12.07 2.87 -1.73
C GLU A 107 -12.79 2.42 -0.44
N ARG A 108 -12.89 1.11 -0.21
CA ARG A 108 -13.46 0.56 1.02
C ARG A 108 -12.61 0.87 2.25
N ILE A 109 -11.29 0.79 2.13
CA ILE A 109 -10.36 1.11 3.22
C ILE A 109 -10.48 2.59 3.58
N THR A 110 -10.37 3.48 2.60
CA THR A 110 -10.33 4.94 2.81
C THR A 110 -11.67 5.50 3.28
N SER A 111 -12.80 4.98 2.78
CA SER A 111 -14.14 5.37 3.27
C SER A 111 -14.39 5.01 4.74
N SER A 112 -13.65 4.05 5.30
CA SER A 112 -13.78 3.66 6.71
C SER A 112 -13.14 4.65 7.68
N ILE A 113 -12.22 5.51 7.22
CA ILE A 113 -11.39 6.39 8.07
C ILE A 113 -12.22 7.50 8.72
N GLY A 114 -13.27 7.98 8.06
CA GLY A 114 -14.11 9.07 8.59
C GLY A 114 -13.41 10.43 8.63
N HIS A 115 -12.28 10.58 7.92
CA HIS A 115 -11.55 11.85 7.76
C HIS A 115 -11.17 12.04 6.29
N GLU A 116 -11.81 13.00 5.63
CA GLU A 116 -11.78 13.16 4.17
C GLU A 116 -10.38 13.44 3.62
N ALA A 117 -9.64 14.37 4.22
CA ALA A 117 -8.30 14.72 3.71
C ALA A 117 -7.30 13.56 3.81
N ILE A 118 -7.30 12.79 4.91
CA ILE A 118 -6.43 11.62 5.09
C ILE A 118 -6.84 10.50 4.14
N ALA A 119 -8.15 10.27 3.98
CA ALA A 119 -8.68 9.29 3.03
C ALA A 119 -8.26 9.62 1.58
N ALA A 120 -8.38 10.89 1.20
CA ALA A 120 -7.97 11.38 -0.12
C ALA A 120 -6.45 11.27 -0.33
N GLU A 121 -5.64 11.57 0.69
CA GLU A 121 -4.18 11.42 0.61
C GLU A 121 -3.77 9.96 0.38
N ILE A 122 -4.34 9.02 1.14
CA ILE A 122 -4.05 7.58 0.98
C ILE A 122 -4.45 7.09 -0.41
N LEU A 123 -5.62 7.50 -0.90
CA LEU A 123 -6.08 7.11 -2.23
C LEU A 123 -5.20 7.72 -3.33
N ASP A 124 -4.79 9.00 -3.22
CA ASP A 124 -3.88 9.61 -4.19
C ASP A 124 -2.51 8.93 -4.20
N LEU A 125 -1.97 8.57 -3.03
CA LEU A 125 -0.70 7.83 -2.94
C LEU A 125 -0.80 6.47 -3.64
N PHE A 126 -1.86 5.70 -3.38
CA PHE A 126 -2.08 4.42 -4.04
C PHE A 126 -2.21 4.60 -5.56
N THR A 127 -3.05 5.52 -6.02
CA THR A 127 -3.26 5.78 -7.45
C THR A 127 -1.98 6.29 -8.12
N ASP A 128 -1.20 7.15 -7.46
CA ASP A 128 0.10 7.61 -7.96
C ASP A 128 1.09 6.44 -8.12
N TYR A 129 1.11 5.50 -7.17
CA TYR A 129 1.92 4.29 -7.30
C TYR A 129 1.44 3.41 -8.46
N GLU A 130 0.14 3.16 -8.62
CA GLU A 130 -0.36 2.33 -9.72
C GLU A 130 -0.12 2.98 -11.10
N GLU A 131 -0.31 4.29 -11.20
CA GLU A 131 -0.17 5.04 -12.46
C GLU A 131 1.26 5.55 -12.72
N GLN A 132 2.15 5.46 -11.72
CA GLN A 132 3.54 5.90 -11.78
C GLN A 132 3.69 7.37 -12.23
N ARG A 133 2.83 8.27 -11.74
CA ARG A 133 2.75 9.67 -12.22
C ARG A 133 3.92 10.52 -11.74
N THR A 134 4.42 10.27 -10.54
CA THR A 134 5.50 11.06 -9.92
C THR A 134 6.86 10.35 -9.94
N PRO A 135 7.97 11.12 -9.91
CA PRO A 135 9.31 10.55 -9.72
C PRO A 135 9.42 9.73 -8.41
N GLU A 136 8.72 10.13 -7.35
CA GLU A 136 8.65 9.37 -6.10
C GLU A 136 7.98 8.01 -6.28
N ALA A 137 6.84 7.95 -6.98
CA ALA A 137 6.16 6.69 -7.28
C ALA A 137 7.03 5.75 -8.13
N GLN A 138 7.75 6.31 -9.09
CA GLN A 138 8.72 5.58 -9.92
C GLN A 138 9.88 5.03 -9.09
N LEU A 139 10.42 5.84 -8.18
CA LEU A 139 11.47 5.39 -7.26
C LEU A 139 10.98 4.25 -6.35
N VAL A 140 9.78 4.35 -5.79
CA VAL A 140 9.21 3.30 -4.93
C VAL A 140 9.00 2.01 -5.71
N LYS A 141 8.68 2.08 -7.01
CA LYS A 141 8.58 0.88 -7.85
C LYS A 141 9.92 0.18 -8.08
N GLU A 142 11.00 0.94 -8.13
CA GLU A 142 12.35 0.37 -8.17
C GLU A 142 12.76 -0.18 -6.80
N ILE A 143 12.36 0.46 -5.70
CA ILE A 143 12.55 -0.06 -4.34
C ILE A 143 11.82 -1.39 -4.14
N ASP A 144 10.56 -1.52 -4.60
CA ASP A 144 9.75 -2.74 -4.56
C ASP A 144 10.52 -3.93 -5.19
N LYS A 145 11.01 -3.73 -6.42
CA LYS A 145 11.82 -4.74 -7.11
C LYS A 145 13.14 -5.04 -6.41
N PHE A 146 13.84 -4.00 -5.95
CA PHE A 146 15.12 -4.16 -5.27
C PHE A 146 14.98 -4.96 -3.99
N GLU A 147 14.00 -4.61 -3.15
CA GLU A 147 13.70 -5.30 -1.90
C GLU A 147 13.35 -6.77 -2.17
N MET A 148 12.50 -7.06 -3.17
CA MET A 148 12.17 -8.42 -3.57
C MET A 148 13.40 -9.23 -3.99
N ILE A 149 14.36 -8.62 -4.69
CA ILE A 149 15.60 -9.29 -5.10
C ILE A 149 16.51 -9.55 -3.90
N VAL A 150 16.59 -8.61 -2.96
CA VAL A 150 17.34 -8.81 -1.70
C VAL A 150 16.73 -9.96 -0.91
N GLN A 151 15.41 -10.03 -0.79
CA GLN A 151 14.74 -11.16 -0.12
C GLN A 151 15.04 -12.50 -0.80
N ALA A 152 15.20 -12.51 -2.13
CA ALA A 152 15.48 -13.73 -2.89
C ALA A 152 16.89 -14.30 -2.63
N ASP A 153 17.84 -13.45 -2.23
CA ASP A 153 19.23 -13.82 -1.97
C ASP A 153 19.44 -14.41 -0.55
N GLU A 154 18.54 -14.08 0.38
CA GLU A 154 18.51 -14.55 1.77
C GLU A 154 17.98 -15.99 1.91
#